data_AF-A0A940TI37-F1
#
_entry.id   AF-A0A940TI37-F1
#
_cell.length_a   1.000
_cell.length_b   1.000
_cell.length_c   1.000
_cell.angle_alpha   90.00
_cell.angle_beta   90.00
_cell.angle_gamma   90.00
#
_symmetry.space_group_name_H-M   'P 1'
#
loop_
_entity.id
_entity.type
_entity.pdbx_description
1 polymer ?
#
loop_
_entity_poly.entity_id
_entity_poly.type
_entity_poly.pdbx_seq_one_letter_code
_entity_poly.pdbx_strand_id
1 'polypeptide(L)'
;MTDNEILSLMRENPPEGHRELFNKYYSYVYAIVNRILTGSGSADDAEECVIDVFASVMMKLVPDENCSLKSYIGTTARNAAISMQRSLVIKTGRNVSADDENMAEIADDEDIEEKNDRSETSELLLKKVSELGPPDSIIIIQKYYYDKSSKDIAEMVGLNAVAVRMRCTRAMKRLKKLLEADGITL
;
A
#
# COMPACT_ATOMS: atom_id res chain seq x y z
N MET A 1 -7.75 20.17 7.87
CA MET A 1 -6.59 20.67 7.12
C MET A 1 -6.37 19.80 5.88
N THR A 2 -6.23 20.44 4.72
CA THR A 2 -5.99 19.80 3.42
C THR A 2 -4.52 19.39 3.26
N ASP A 3 -4.24 18.51 2.31
CA ASP A 3 -2.87 18.06 2.06
C ASP A 3 -1.98 19.21 1.59
N ASN A 4 -2.52 20.13 0.77
CA ASN A 4 -1.81 21.30 0.29
C ASN A 4 -1.44 22.26 1.43
N GLU A 5 -2.33 22.44 2.42
CA GLU A 5 -2.04 23.25 3.61
C GLU A 5 -0.90 22.63 4.45
N ILE A 6 -0.90 21.31 4.64
CA ILE A 6 0.18 20.59 5.34
C ILE A 6 1.51 20.75 4.59
N LEU A 7 1.51 20.58 3.27
CA LEU A 7 2.70 20.74 2.44
C LEU A 7 3.26 22.17 2.49
N SER A 8 2.39 23.18 2.49
CA SER A 8 2.81 24.58 2.66
C SER A 8 3.42 24.82 4.04
N LEU A 9 2.78 24.32 5.10
CA LEU A 9 3.30 24.42 6.46
C LEU A 9 4.64 23.72 6.62
N MET A 10 4.85 22.55 6.02
CA MET A 10 6.15 21.87 6.06
C MET A 10 7.29 22.70 5.45
N ARG A 11 6.98 23.61 4.51
CA ARG A 11 7.97 24.53 3.91
C ARG A 11 8.18 25.79 4.75
N GLU A 12 7.10 26.38 5.24
CA GLU A 12 7.11 27.69 5.91
C GLU A 12 7.39 27.59 7.42
N ASN A 13 6.87 26.56 8.07
CA ASN A 13 7.03 26.26 9.49
C ASN A 13 7.14 24.75 9.71
N PRO A 14 8.32 24.14 9.46
CA PRO A 14 8.48 22.69 9.47
C PRO A 14 8.01 21.98 10.75
N PRO A 15 8.27 22.50 11.97
CA PRO A 15 7.74 21.88 13.19
C PRO A 15 6.21 21.74 13.20
N GLU A 16 5.50 22.79 12.78
CA GLU A 16 4.04 22.78 12.73
C GLU A 16 3.52 21.91 11.59
N GLY A 17 4.15 21.98 10.41
CA GLY A 17 3.80 21.10 9.28
C GLY A 17 3.99 19.61 9.60
N HIS A 18 5.07 19.25 10.30
CA HIS A 18 5.31 17.88 10.75
C HIS A 18 4.26 17.41 11.77
N ARG A 19 3.84 18.30 12.68
CA ARG A 19 2.81 18.02 13.68
C ARG A 19 1.46 17.74 13.02
N GLU A 20 1.05 18.58 12.09
CA GLU A 20 -0.22 18.42 11.37
C GLU A 20 -0.21 17.20 10.43
N LEU A 21 0.93 16.91 9.79
CA LEU A 21 1.14 15.68 9.02
C LEU A 21 0.91 14.44 9.91
N PHE A 22 1.54 14.41 11.09
CA PHE A 22 1.40 13.31 12.03
C PHE A 22 -0.04 13.17 12.51
N ASN A 23 -0.66 14.25 12.99
CA ASN A 23 -2.03 14.25 13.47
C ASN A 23 -3.03 13.71 12.42
N LYS A 24 -2.84 14.11 11.15
CA LYS A 24 -3.74 13.68 10.07
C LYS A 24 -3.53 12.23 9.65
N TYR A 25 -2.29 11.76 9.59
CA TYR A 25 -1.96 10.48 8.96
C TYR A 25 -1.60 9.35 9.92
N TYR A 26 -1.49 9.61 11.24
CA TYR A 26 -1.06 8.60 12.20
C TYR A 26 -1.90 7.33 12.15
N SER A 27 -3.23 7.45 12.29
CA SER A 27 -4.13 6.29 12.27
C SER A 27 -4.06 5.50 10.97
N TYR A 28 -3.93 6.21 9.84
CA TYR A 28 -3.78 5.60 8.51
C TYR A 28 -2.47 4.79 8.39
N VAL A 29 -1.35 5.37 8.81
CA VAL A 29 -0.04 4.69 8.81
C VAL A 29 -0.04 3.51 9.76
N TYR A 30 -0.54 3.70 10.98
CA TYR A 30 -0.63 2.65 12.00
C TYR A 30 -1.46 1.47 11.51
N ALA A 31 -2.61 1.71 10.88
CA ALA A 31 -3.46 0.66 10.32
C ALA A 31 -2.72 -0.18 9.25
N ILE A 32 -1.99 0.47 8.35
CA ILE A 32 -1.18 -0.22 7.32
C ILE A 32 -0.10 -1.08 7.97
N VAL A 33 0.68 -0.50 8.88
CA VAL A 33 1.80 -1.16 9.56
C VAL A 33 1.29 -2.35 10.37
N ASN A 34 0.29 -2.14 11.22
CA ASN A 34 -0.25 -3.17 12.11
C ASN A 34 -0.81 -4.35 11.30
N ARG A 35 -1.51 -4.08 10.20
CA ARG A 35 -2.04 -5.15 9.32
C ARG A 35 -0.92 -6.02 8.74
N ILE A 36 0.18 -5.41 8.28
CA ILE A 36 1.29 -6.14 7.68
C ILE A 36 2.08 -6.90 8.76
N LEU A 37 2.27 -6.31 9.93
CA LEU A 37 3.02 -6.96 11.02
C LEU A 37 2.21 -7.97 11.83
N THR A 38 0.88 -8.01 11.65
CA THR A 38 0.00 -8.99 12.32
C THR A 38 0.54 -10.41 12.16
N GLY A 39 0.67 -11.13 13.27
CA GLY A 39 1.19 -12.50 13.29
C GLY A 39 2.72 -12.65 13.18
N SER A 40 3.46 -11.56 12.98
CA SER A 40 4.92 -11.59 12.78
C SER A 40 5.71 -10.64 13.71
N GLY A 41 5.12 -9.54 14.16
CA GLY A 41 5.72 -8.55 15.05
C GLY A 41 4.88 -8.26 16.29
N SER A 42 5.49 -7.55 17.24
CA SER A 42 4.86 -7.03 18.46
C SER A 42 4.25 -5.64 18.24
N ALA A 43 3.53 -5.12 19.24
CA ALA A 43 3.04 -3.75 19.24
C ALA A 43 4.20 -2.73 19.19
N ASP A 44 5.29 -3.01 19.90
CA ASP A 44 6.49 -2.17 19.92
C ASP A 44 7.15 -2.10 18.54
N ASP A 45 7.23 -3.23 17.81
CA ASP A 45 7.73 -3.26 16.43
C ASP A 45 6.85 -2.40 15.51
N ALA A 46 5.53 -2.42 15.70
CA ALA A 46 4.61 -1.59 14.92
C ALA A 46 4.80 -0.10 15.22
N GLU A 47 4.97 0.29 16.48
CA GLU A 47 5.26 1.68 16.85
C GLU A 47 6.59 2.17 16.28
N GLU A 48 7.65 1.36 16.37
CA GLU A 48 8.96 1.66 15.77
C GLU A 48 8.83 1.87 14.25
N CYS A 49 8.11 0.99 13.56
CA CYS A 49 7.89 1.12 12.13
C CYS A 49 7.11 2.40 11.77
N VAL A 50 6.08 2.76 12.54
CA VAL A 50 5.33 4.01 12.33
C VAL A 50 6.25 5.22 12.48
N ILE A 51 7.11 5.23 13.50
CA ILE A 51 8.10 6.29 13.71
C ILE A 51 9.04 6.40 12.51
N ASP A 52 9.58 5.28 12.03
CA ASP A 52 10.45 5.23 10.85
C ASP A 52 9.78 5.75 9.59
N VAL A 53 8.49 5.45 9.41
CA VAL A 53 7.70 5.95 8.28
C VAL A 53 7.59 7.46 8.34
N PHE A 54 7.16 8.03 9.46
CA PHE A 54 7.05 9.48 9.59
C PHE A 54 8.40 10.17 9.46
N ALA A 55 9.46 9.63 10.06
CA ALA A 55 10.82 10.15 9.89
C ALA A 55 11.24 10.14 8.42
N SER A 56 11.02 9.04 7.70
CA SER A 56 11.34 8.96 6.28
C SER A 56 10.51 9.91 5.43
N VAL A 57 9.22 10.09 5.72
CA VAL A 57 8.37 11.06 5.00
C VAL A 57 8.88 12.48 5.24
N MET A 58 9.10 12.88 6.50
CA MET A 58 9.58 14.22 6.84
C MET A 58 10.96 14.53 6.21
N MET A 59 11.83 13.52 6.05
CA MET A 59 13.15 13.70 5.46
C MET A 59 13.18 13.65 3.93
N LYS A 60 12.29 12.88 3.29
CA LYS A 60 12.40 12.54 1.85
C LYS A 60 11.22 12.99 1.00
N LEU A 61 10.17 13.55 1.60
CA LEU A 61 9.01 14.02 0.86
C LEU A 61 9.44 15.14 -0.09
N VAL A 62 9.42 14.82 -1.38
CA VAL A 62 9.51 15.80 -2.46
C VAL A 62 8.09 15.94 -3.00
N PRO A 63 7.46 17.12 -2.87
CA PRO A 63 6.13 17.35 -3.41
C PRO A 63 6.13 17.10 -4.92
N ASP A 64 5.39 16.09 -5.37
CA ASP A 64 5.19 15.75 -6.78
C ASP A 64 3.73 16.07 -7.13
N GLU A 65 3.52 16.84 -8.19
CA GLU A 65 2.18 17.21 -8.67
C GLU A 65 1.36 15.98 -9.12
N ASN A 66 2.00 14.85 -9.40
CA ASN A 66 1.36 13.64 -9.90
C ASN A 66 1.02 12.60 -8.81
N CYS A 67 1.34 12.86 -7.54
CA CYS A 67 1.13 11.90 -6.46
C CYS A 67 0.49 12.56 -5.24
N SER A 68 -0.67 12.05 -4.80
CA SER A 68 -1.30 12.55 -3.58
C SER A 68 -0.46 12.22 -2.34
N LEU A 69 -0.53 13.09 -1.33
CA LEU A 69 0.20 12.91 -0.08
C LEU A 69 -0.21 11.59 0.61
N LYS A 70 -1.51 11.26 0.63
CA LYS A 70 -2.04 9.98 1.13
C LYS A 70 -1.41 8.77 0.42
N SER A 71 -1.23 8.83 -0.91
CA SER A 71 -0.62 7.76 -1.71
C SER A 71 0.87 7.59 -1.41
N TYR A 72 1.61 8.70 -1.33
CA TYR A 72 3.03 8.69 -0.99
C TYR A 72 3.28 8.09 0.40
N ILE A 73 2.52 8.55 1.40
CA ILE A 73 2.62 8.08 2.79
C ILE A 73 2.24 6.59 2.86
N GLY A 74 1.14 6.19 2.23
CA GLY A 74 0.70 4.79 2.22
C GLY A 74 1.73 3.86 1.57
N THR A 75 2.36 4.29 0.47
CA THR A 75 3.44 3.53 -0.18
C THR A 75 4.67 3.41 0.72
N THR A 76 5.04 4.50 1.40
CA THR A 76 6.17 4.51 2.35
C THR A 76 5.90 3.57 3.53
N ALA A 77 4.70 3.66 4.11
CA ALA A 77 4.26 2.80 5.20
C ALA A 77 4.30 1.31 4.85
N ARG A 78 3.69 0.95 3.71
CA ARG A 78 3.67 -0.44 3.23
C ARG A 78 5.08 -0.99 3.02
N ASN A 79 5.94 -0.21 2.35
CA ASN A 79 7.31 -0.65 2.08
C ASN A 79 8.13 -0.84 3.36
N ALA A 80 8.00 0.07 4.32
CA ALA A 80 8.67 -0.03 5.62
C ALA A 80 8.20 -1.28 6.39
N ALA A 81 6.88 -1.48 6.50
CA ALA A 81 6.29 -2.61 7.22
C ALA A 81 6.67 -3.97 6.59
N ILE A 82 6.64 -4.10 5.26
CA ILE A 82 7.08 -5.34 4.57
C ILE A 82 8.57 -5.60 4.81
N SER A 83 9.39 -4.55 4.78
CA SER A 83 10.83 -4.67 5.06
C SER A 83 11.09 -5.16 6.49
N MET A 84 10.35 -4.62 7.46
CA MET A 84 10.43 -5.03 8.86
C MET A 84 9.92 -6.46 9.04
N GLN A 85 8.74 -6.80 8.51
CA GLN A 85 8.18 -8.16 8.55
C GLN A 85 9.20 -9.20 8.08
N ARG A 86 9.83 -8.97 6.93
CA ARG A 86 10.86 -9.87 6.38
C ARG A 86 12.04 -10.02 7.34
N SER A 87 12.47 -8.92 7.95
CA SER A 87 13.56 -8.93 8.92
C SER A 87 13.20 -9.70 10.20
N LEU A 88 11.98 -9.57 10.69
CA LEU A 88 11.47 -10.29 11.86
C LEU A 88 11.30 -11.80 11.61
N VAL A 89 10.78 -12.16 10.43
CA VAL A 89 10.66 -13.56 9.99
C VAL A 89 12.03 -14.26 9.93
N ILE A 90 13.05 -13.59 9.38
CA ILE A 90 14.42 -14.11 9.33
C ILE A 90 14.99 -14.29 10.74
N LYS A 91 14.79 -13.32 11.63
CA LYS A 91 15.31 -13.36 13.02
C LYS A 91 14.66 -14.46 13.86
N THR A 92 13.37 -14.74 13.65
CA THR A 92 12.58 -15.66 14.50
C THR A 92 12.52 -17.09 13.94
N GLY A 93 13.01 -17.33 12.72
CA GLY A 93 12.98 -18.65 12.08
C GLY A 93 11.57 -19.18 11.77
N ARG A 94 10.53 -18.36 11.96
CA ARG A 94 9.15 -18.70 11.59
C ARG A 94 8.99 -18.55 10.09
N ASN A 95 8.97 -19.65 9.34
CA ASN A 95 8.35 -19.66 8.02
C ASN A 95 6.86 -19.38 8.22
N VAL A 96 6.46 -18.12 8.19
CA VAL A 96 5.04 -17.77 8.06
C VAL A 96 4.63 -18.22 6.67
N SER A 97 3.99 -19.39 6.61
CA SER A 97 3.27 -19.82 5.41
C SER A 97 2.33 -18.71 4.99
N ALA A 98 2.20 -18.47 3.69
CA ALA A 98 1.37 -17.43 3.10
C ALA A 98 -0.15 -17.67 3.24
N ASP A 99 -0.58 -18.41 4.27
CA ASP A 99 -1.93 -18.96 4.43
C ASP A 99 -2.71 -18.40 5.63
N ASP A 100 -2.17 -17.49 6.44
CA ASP A 100 -3.00 -16.84 7.47
C ASP A 100 -3.78 -15.66 6.88
N GLU A 101 -4.98 -15.99 6.42
CA GLU A 101 -6.08 -15.10 6.13
C GLU A 101 -6.36 -14.13 7.29
N ASN A 102 -6.38 -12.83 7.01
CA ASN A 102 -7.36 -11.95 7.65
C ASN A 102 -7.75 -10.82 6.70
N MET A 103 -8.93 -10.98 6.12
CA MET A 103 -9.68 -9.98 5.37
C MET A 103 -10.33 -9.00 6.36
N ALA A 104 -9.55 -8.02 6.82
CA ALA A 104 -10.12 -6.78 7.33
C ALA A 104 -9.99 -5.73 6.22
N GLU A 105 -11.16 -5.34 5.69
CA GLU A 105 -11.30 -4.10 4.91
C GLU A 105 -10.63 -2.95 5.65
N ILE A 106 -10.02 -2.04 4.90
CA ILE A 106 -9.61 -0.75 5.46
C ILE A 106 -10.90 -0.07 5.89
N ALA A 107 -11.25 -0.18 7.17
CA ALA A 107 -12.16 0.78 7.77
C ALA A 107 -11.37 2.09 7.88
N ASP A 108 -11.48 2.93 6.85
CA ASP A 108 -11.44 4.37 7.13
C ASP A 108 -12.66 4.62 8.01
N ASP A 109 -12.46 5.28 9.14
CA ASP A 109 -13.54 5.83 9.98
C ASP A 109 -14.18 7.02 9.24
N GLU A 110 -14.79 6.74 8.09
CA GLU A 110 -15.69 7.66 7.37
C GLU A 110 -17.03 6.94 7.12
N ASP A 111 -18.10 7.73 7.18
CA ASP A 111 -19.49 7.39 7.48
C ASP A 111 -20.08 6.10 6.87
N ILE A 112 -21.10 5.56 7.55
CA ILE A 112 -21.83 4.33 7.20
C ILE A 112 -22.44 4.35 5.77
N GLU A 113 -22.58 5.53 5.15
CA GLU A 113 -23.01 5.68 3.76
C GLU A 113 -21.90 5.35 2.73
N GLU A 114 -20.60 5.49 3.06
CA GLU A 114 -19.47 5.16 2.17
C GLU A 114 -19.17 3.65 2.08
N LYS A 115 -19.71 2.84 3.01
CA LYS A 115 -19.48 1.38 3.00
C LYS A 115 -20.13 0.68 1.81
N ASN A 116 -21.28 1.16 1.34
CA ASN A 116 -21.91 0.61 0.14
C ASN A 116 -21.12 0.97 -1.13
N ASP A 117 -20.68 2.23 -1.27
CA ASP A 117 -19.86 2.70 -2.40
C ASP A 117 -18.49 1.99 -2.46
N ARG A 118 -17.87 1.68 -1.31
CA ARG A 118 -16.62 0.90 -1.25
C ARG A 118 -16.78 -0.52 -1.75
N SER A 119 -17.92 -1.17 -1.52
CA SER A 119 -18.16 -2.53 -1.98
C SER A 119 -18.30 -2.59 -3.52
N GLU A 120 -19.08 -1.66 -4.10
CA GLU A 120 -19.28 -1.57 -5.55
C GLU A 120 -17.98 -1.18 -6.28
N THR A 121 -17.23 -0.24 -5.70
CA THR A 121 -15.93 0.19 -6.26
C THR A 121 -14.90 -0.94 -6.20
N SER A 122 -14.87 -1.71 -5.12
CA SER A 122 -13.95 -2.84 -4.95
C SER A 122 -14.28 -3.99 -5.91
N GLU A 123 -15.57 -4.31 -6.09
CA GLU A 123 -16.03 -5.32 -7.06
C GLU A 123 -15.69 -4.91 -8.50
N LEU A 124 -15.90 -3.64 -8.85
CA LEU A 124 -15.55 -3.11 -10.16
C LEU A 124 -14.03 -3.18 -10.41
N LEU A 125 -13.20 -2.81 -9.42
CA LEU A 125 -11.75 -2.94 -9.51
C LEU A 125 -11.33 -4.40 -9.74
N LEU A 126 -11.90 -5.35 -9.00
CA LEU A 126 -11.57 -6.77 -9.14
C LEU A 126 -12.01 -7.31 -10.51
N LYS A 127 -13.16 -6.88 -11.01
CA LYS A 127 -13.64 -7.20 -12.36
C LYS A 127 -12.67 -6.68 -13.43
N LYS A 128 -12.19 -5.43 -13.31
CA LYS A 128 -11.24 -4.83 -14.25
C LYS A 128 -9.87 -5.51 -14.22
N VAL A 129 -9.41 -5.94 -13.04
CA VAL A 129 -8.21 -6.78 -12.92
C VAL A 129 -8.42 -8.13 -13.62
N SER A 130 -9.60 -8.71 -13.51
CA SER A 130 -9.95 -9.98 -14.17
C SER A 130 -9.95 -9.86 -15.70
N GLU A 131 -10.38 -8.72 -16.26
CA GLU A 131 -10.34 -8.42 -17.70
C GLU A 131 -8.93 -8.42 -18.31
N LEU A 132 -7.87 -8.31 -17.49
CA LEU A 132 -6.49 -8.41 -17.97
C LEU A 132 -6.14 -9.82 -18.49
N GLY A 133 -6.84 -10.84 -17.96
CA GLY A 133 -6.61 -12.25 -18.25
C GLY A 133 -5.33 -12.83 -17.63
N PRO A 134 -5.27 -14.16 -17.41
CA PRO A 134 -4.03 -14.79 -16.96
C PRO A 134 -2.94 -14.76 -18.05
N PRO A 135 -1.65 -14.64 -17.69
CA PRO A 135 -1.14 -14.57 -16.32
C PRO A 135 -1.14 -13.15 -15.71
N ASP A 136 -1.55 -12.12 -16.45
CA ASP A 136 -1.41 -10.72 -16.02
C ASP A 136 -2.31 -10.38 -14.81
N SER A 137 -3.55 -10.88 -14.77
CA SER A 137 -4.46 -10.73 -13.63
C SER A 137 -3.88 -11.35 -12.35
N ILE A 138 -3.33 -12.57 -12.47
CA ILE A 138 -2.66 -13.28 -11.36
C ILE A 138 -1.46 -12.48 -10.88
N ILE A 139 -0.63 -11.97 -11.79
CA ILE A 139 0.55 -11.16 -11.43
C ILE A 139 0.11 -9.92 -10.64
N ILE A 140 -0.93 -9.20 -11.07
CA ILE A 140 -1.41 -7.99 -10.38
C ILE A 140 -1.94 -8.32 -8.98
N ILE A 141 -2.79 -9.34 -8.86
CA ILE A 141 -3.35 -9.75 -7.56
C ILE A 141 -2.22 -10.19 -6.62
N GLN A 142 -1.36 -11.11 -7.05
CA GLN A 142 -0.28 -11.59 -6.19
C GLN A 142 0.70 -10.48 -5.82
N LYS A 143 0.93 -9.51 -6.70
CA LYS A 143 1.88 -8.42 -6.45
C LYS A 143 1.35 -7.35 -5.51
N TYR A 144 0.10 -6.92 -5.68
CA TYR A 144 -0.45 -5.75 -4.98
C TYR A 144 -1.44 -6.10 -3.87
N TYR A 145 -2.09 -7.26 -3.97
CA TYR A 145 -3.00 -7.73 -2.93
C TYR A 145 -2.28 -8.62 -1.90
N TYR A 146 -1.46 -9.57 -2.37
CA TYR A 146 -0.70 -10.49 -1.50
C TYR A 146 0.75 -10.08 -1.26
N ASP A 147 1.19 -8.92 -1.80
CA ASP A 147 2.55 -8.38 -1.62
C ASP A 147 3.71 -9.36 -1.95
N LYS A 148 3.45 -10.35 -2.81
CA LYS A 148 4.44 -11.39 -3.17
C LYS A 148 5.59 -10.80 -3.97
N SER A 149 6.77 -11.39 -3.81
CA SER A 149 7.93 -10.96 -4.59
C SER A 149 7.79 -11.38 -6.05
N SER A 150 8.45 -10.66 -6.96
CA SER A 150 8.47 -11.08 -8.37
C SER A 150 9.08 -12.46 -8.59
N LYS A 151 9.86 -12.98 -7.63
CA LYS A 151 10.42 -14.33 -7.68
C LYS A 151 9.35 -15.36 -7.34
N ASP A 152 8.62 -15.17 -6.24
CA ASP A 152 7.56 -16.10 -5.82
C ASP A 152 6.44 -16.16 -6.86
N ILE A 153 6.06 -15.01 -7.41
CA ILE A 153 5.07 -14.93 -8.49
C ILE A 153 5.57 -15.68 -9.73
N ALA A 154 6.85 -15.55 -10.06
CA ALA A 154 7.45 -16.21 -11.22
C ALA A 154 7.36 -17.73 -11.10
N GLU A 155 7.59 -18.28 -9.91
CA GLU A 155 7.40 -19.70 -9.61
C GLU A 155 5.93 -20.13 -9.77
N MET A 156 4.97 -19.31 -9.31
CA MET A 156 3.53 -19.61 -9.43
C MET A 156 3.01 -19.62 -10.87
N VAL A 157 3.47 -18.70 -11.71
CA VAL A 157 2.98 -18.57 -13.10
C VAL A 157 3.89 -19.22 -14.15
N GLY A 158 4.94 -19.93 -13.73
CA GLY A 158 5.89 -20.59 -14.62
C GLY A 158 6.71 -19.63 -15.50
N LEU A 159 7.03 -18.44 -15.00
CA LEU A 159 7.82 -17.42 -15.69
C LEU A 159 9.14 -17.16 -14.95
N ASN A 160 9.99 -16.28 -15.47
CA ASN A 160 11.12 -15.74 -14.71
C ASN A 160 10.77 -14.36 -14.11
N ALA A 161 11.50 -13.97 -13.05
CA ALA A 161 11.22 -12.74 -12.31
C ALA A 161 11.33 -11.45 -13.15
N VAL A 162 12.17 -11.43 -14.19
CA VAL A 162 12.28 -10.27 -15.10
C VAL A 162 11.02 -10.16 -15.97
N ALA A 163 10.56 -11.29 -16.51
CA ALA A 163 9.32 -11.36 -17.29
C ALA A 163 8.10 -10.96 -16.45
N VAL A 164 8.03 -11.38 -15.18
CA VAL A 164 6.99 -10.95 -14.24
C VAL A 164 7.01 -9.43 -14.04
N ARG A 165 8.18 -8.82 -13.80
CA ARG A 165 8.27 -7.35 -13.64
C ARG A 165 7.80 -6.61 -14.89
N MET A 166 8.26 -7.03 -16.08
CA MET A 166 7.85 -6.41 -17.34
C MET A 166 6.35 -6.57 -17.61
N ARG A 167 5.78 -7.75 -17.31
CA ARG A 167 4.34 -7.99 -17.43
C ARG A 167 3.56 -7.14 -16.43
N CYS A 168 4.00 -7.06 -15.18
CA CYS A 168 3.38 -6.22 -14.15
C CYS A 168 3.29 -4.75 -14.60
N THR A 169 4.37 -4.18 -15.12
CA THR A 169 4.35 -2.79 -15.63
C THR A 169 3.37 -2.62 -16.79
N ARG A 170 3.33 -3.56 -17.74
CA ARG A 170 2.39 -3.49 -18.89
C ARG A 170 0.94 -3.70 -18.46
N ALA A 171 0.69 -4.66 -17.58
CA ALA A 171 -0.62 -4.95 -17.02
C ALA A 171 -1.18 -3.75 -16.25
N MET A 172 -0.36 -3.08 -15.44
CA MET A 172 -0.77 -1.87 -14.71
C MET A 172 -1.12 -0.72 -15.67
N LYS A 173 -0.35 -0.53 -16.75
CA LYS A 173 -0.68 0.46 -17.79
C LYS A 173 -2.00 0.15 -18.50
N ARG A 174 -2.29 -1.13 -18.76
CA ARG A 174 -3.57 -1.56 -19.34
C ARG A 174 -4.72 -1.35 -18.36
N LEU A 175 -4.51 -1.71 -17.09
CA LEU A 175 -5.51 -1.54 -16.03
C LEU A 175 -5.88 -0.07 -15.85
N LYS A 176 -4.89 0.84 -15.83
CA LYS A 176 -5.13 2.28 -15.75
C LYS A 176 -6.06 2.75 -16.88
N LYS A 177 -5.81 2.34 -18.13
CA LYS A 177 -6.65 2.69 -19.28
C LYS A 177 -8.07 2.12 -19.18
N LEU A 178 -8.22 0.89 -18.67
CA LEU A 178 -9.52 0.26 -18.48
C LEU A 178 -10.35 0.99 -17.42
N LEU A 179 -9.71 1.52 -16.38
CA LEU A 179 -10.35 2.29 -15.33
C LEU A 179 -10.69 3.71 -15.80
N GLU A 180 -9.81 4.37 -16.53
CA GLU A 180 -10.06 5.68 -17.14
C GLU A 180 -11.27 5.66 -18.09
N ALA A 181 -11.46 4.57 -18.86
CA ALA A 181 -12.60 4.40 -19.74
C ALA A 181 -13.95 4.32 -18.99
N ASP A 182 -13.92 3.88 -17.73
CA ASP A 182 -15.08 3.77 -16.84
C ASP A 182 -15.22 5.00 -15.92
N GLY A 183 -14.42 6.06 -16.14
CA GLY A 183 -14.46 7.28 -15.35
C GLY A 183 -13.72 7.20 -14.01
N ILE A 184 -12.93 6.14 -13.77
CA ILE A 184 -12.14 5.97 -12.54
C ILE A 184 -10.70 6.39 -12.81
N THR A 185 -10.26 7.46 -12.17
CA THR A 185 -8.85 7.91 -12.20
C THR A 185 -8.07 7.36 -11.02
N LEU A 186 -6.99 6.61 -11.31
CA LEU A 186 -5.95 6.18 -10.38
C LEU A 186 -4.78 7.18 -10.30
#